data_AF-A0A7S2FKE4-F1
#
_entry.id   AF-A0A7S2FKE4-F1
#
_cell.length_a   1.000
_cell.length_b   1.000
_cell.length_c   1.000
_cell.angle_alpha   90.00
_cell.angle_beta   90.00
_cell.angle_gamma   90.00
#
_symmetry.space_group_name_H-M   'P 1'
#
loop_
_entity.id
_entity.type
_entity.pdbx_description
1 polymer ?
#
loop_
_entity_poly.entity_id
_entity_poly.type
_entity_poly.pdbx_seq_one_letter_code
_entity_poly.pdbx_strand_id
1 'polypeptide(L)'
;NEQSRRDDLEAIGHMLVYFLRSSLPWSGLDAKNKQEKYRKIMQKKETVQLEELCQGFPEAFKVYLEKCRNMGFKERPDYTKLRKLFRDVRTRLEKDEGTPIQDHDFQWNEGKDLGPLVPLGAWTTIQQPDEIEGRRSRGLCCLCGSKNQAYD
;
A
#
# COMPACT_ATOMS: atom_id res chain seq x y z
N ASN A 1 -1.74 13.33 -18.32
CA ASN A 1 -1.95 12.87 -16.95
C ASN A 1 -0.74 12.02 -16.59
N GLU A 2 0.11 12.50 -15.69
CA GLU A 2 1.31 11.77 -15.27
C GLU A 2 0.94 10.93 -14.05
N GLN A 3 1.21 9.62 -14.09
CA GLN A 3 0.97 8.73 -12.95
C GLN A 3 2.20 8.73 -12.04
N SER A 4 1.98 8.68 -10.73
CA SER A 4 3.02 8.58 -9.72
C SER A 4 2.77 7.45 -8.73
N ARG A 5 3.69 7.26 -7.78
CA ARG A 5 3.65 6.20 -6.76
C ARG A 5 2.33 6.15 -5.97
N ARG A 6 1.69 7.30 -5.76
CA ARG A 6 0.42 7.36 -5.03
C ARG A 6 -0.73 6.74 -5.81
N ASP A 7 -0.70 6.84 -7.14
CA ASP A 7 -1.75 6.33 -8.02
C ASP A 7 -1.73 4.80 -8.05
N ASP A 8 -0.53 4.19 -8.04
CA ASP A 8 -0.36 2.74 -7.88
C ASP A 8 -0.90 2.25 -6.53
N LEU A 9 -0.62 2.98 -5.44
CA LEU A 9 -1.09 2.61 -4.11
C LEU A 9 -2.60 2.78 -3.96
N GLU A 10 -3.19 3.83 -4.51
CA GLU A 10 -4.65 4.01 -4.55
C GLU A 10 -5.32 2.91 -5.37
N ALA A 11 -4.74 2.52 -6.52
CA ALA A 11 -5.22 1.41 -7.34
C ALA A 11 -5.20 0.08 -6.56
N ILE A 12 -4.13 -0.19 -5.81
CA ILE A 12 -4.06 -1.36 -4.90
C ILE A 12 -5.17 -1.27 -3.84
N GLY A 13 -5.38 -0.10 -3.23
CA GLY A 13 -6.45 0.08 -2.25
C GLY A 13 -7.84 -0.24 -2.81
N HIS A 14 -8.14 0.21 -4.04
CA HIS A 14 -9.37 -0.14 -4.73
C HIS A 14 -9.49 -1.64 -5.02
N MET A 15 -8.38 -2.30 -5.39
CA MET A 15 -8.34 -3.75 -5.62
C MET A 15 -8.66 -4.53 -4.33
N LEU A 16 -8.08 -4.10 -3.20
CA LEU A 16 -8.33 -4.71 -1.91
C LEU A 16 -9.81 -4.56 -1.48
N VAL A 17 -10.37 -3.37 -1.64
CA VAL A 17 -11.81 -3.13 -1.38
C VAL A 17 -12.69 -3.95 -2.31
N TYR A 18 -12.29 -4.12 -3.58
CA TYR A 18 -13.00 -4.96 -4.53
C TYR A 18 -13.06 -6.42 -4.07
N PHE A 19 -11.97 -6.99 -3.53
CA PHE A 19 -12.00 -8.36 -2.99
C PHE A 19 -13.00 -8.52 -1.85
N LEU A 20 -13.16 -7.51 -1.00
CA LEU A 20 -14.11 -7.55 0.12
C LEU A 20 -15.58 -7.34 -0.30
N ARG A 21 -15.81 -6.50 -1.32
CA ARG A 21 -17.17 -6.13 -1.78
C ARG A 21 -17.69 -6.96 -2.94
N SER A 22 -16.81 -7.70 -3.61
CA SER A 22 -17.02 -8.34 -4.92
C SER A 22 -17.38 -7.39 -6.08
N SER A 23 -17.63 -6.11 -5.81
CA SER A 23 -17.94 -5.08 -6.82
C SER A 23 -17.58 -3.68 -6.30
N LEU A 24 -17.35 -2.74 -7.22
CA LEU A 24 -17.10 -1.33 -6.89
C LEU A 24 -18.25 -0.47 -7.42
N PRO A 25 -18.52 0.71 -6.82
CA PRO A 25 -19.63 1.58 -7.26
C PRO A 25 -19.52 2.08 -8.71
N TRP A 26 -18.33 2.00 -9.31
CA TRP A 26 -18.05 2.35 -10.70
C TRP A 26 -17.93 1.12 -11.62
N SER A 27 -18.21 -0.08 -11.12
CA SER A 27 -18.31 -1.30 -11.92
C SER A 27 -19.63 -1.30 -12.70
N GLY A 28 -19.60 -1.81 -13.94
CA GLY A 28 -20.82 -2.06 -14.72
C GLY A 28 -21.63 -0.81 -15.12
N LEU A 29 -21.05 0.39 -15.06
CA LEU A 29 -21.75 1.61 -15.49
C LEU A 29 -22.11 1.54 -16.98
N ASP A 30 -23.38 1.80 -17.29
CA ASP A 30 -23.87 1.86 -18.67
C ASP A 30 -23.24 3.04 -19.41
N ALA A 31 -22.80 2.83 -20.65
CA ALA A 31 -22.14 3.82 -21.48
C ALA A 31 -22.23 3.44 -22.96
N LYS A 32 -22.46 4.43 -23.83
CA LYS A 32 -22.61 4.21 -25.28
C LYS A 32 -21.27 3.96 -25.97
N ASN A 33 -20.18 4.50 -25.41
CA ASN A 33 -18.83 4.35 -25.95
C ASN A 33 -17.77 4.37 -24.85
N LYS A 34 -16.52 4.04 -25.22
CA LYS A 34 -15.39 3.96 -24.27
C LYS A 34 -15.11 5.29 -23.58
N GLN A 35 -15.18 6.42 -24.29
CA GLN A 35 -14.90 7.74 -23.72
C GLN A 35 -15.92 8.10 -22.64
N GLU A 36 -17.20 7.85 -22.90
CA GLU A 36 -18.27 8.05 -21.92
C GLU A 36 -18.07 7.14 -20.70
N LYS A 37 -17.70 5.86 -20.93
CA LYS A 37 -17.41 4.90 -19.86
C LYS A 37 -16.31 5.42 -18.93
N TYR A 38 -15.18 5.87 -19.47
CA TYR A 38 -14.08 6.40 -18.66
C TYR A 38 -14.48 7.66 -17.90
N ARG A 39 -15.23 8.58 -18.53
CA ARG A 39 -15.74 9.78 -17.86
C ARG A 39 -16.67 9.42 -16.68
N LYS A 40 -17.59 8.47 -16.89
CA LYS A 40 -18.51 7.99 -15.84
C LYS A 40 -17.76 7.33 -14.68
N ILE A 41 -16.76 6.48 -14.99
CA ILE A 41 -15.92 5.85 -13.96
C ILE A 41 -15.15 6.90 -13.17
N MET A 42 -14.53 7.87 -13.85
CA MET A 42 -13.79 8.97 -13.24
C MET A 42 -14.68 9.77 -12.28
N GLN A 43 -15.81 10.26 -12.77
CA GLN A 43 -16.77 11.02 -11.97
C GLN A 43 -17.27 10.22 -10.75
N LYS A 44 -17.52 8.92 -10.92
CA LYS A 44 -17.98 8.06 -9.83
C LYS A 44 -16.87 7.83 -8.79
N LYS A 45 -15.62 7.66 -9.20
CA LYS A 45 -14.47 7.55 -8.28
C LYS A 45 -14.23 8.82 -7.46
N GLU A 46 -14.46 9.99 -8.05
CA GLU A 46 -14.32 11.29 -7.39
C GLU A 46 -15.45 11.57 -6.40
N THR A 47 -16.68 11.14 -6.72
CA THR A 47 -17.88 11.47 -5.92
C THR A 47 -18.16 10.49 -4.78
N VAL A 48 -17.74 9.22 -4.93
CA VAL A 48 -17.93 8.20 -3.90
C VAL A 48 -17.08 8.54 -2.67
N GLN A 49 -17.76 8.68 -1.53
CA GLN A 49 -17.14 8.92 -0.24
C GLN A 49 -16.43 7.65 0.24
N LEU A 50 -15.27 7.80 0.88
CA LEU A 50 -14.50 6.65 1.36
C LEU A 50 -15.22 5.91 2.49
N GLU A 51 -16.02 6.63 3.27
CA GLU A 51 -16.88 6.10 4.32
C GLU A 51 -17.89 5.10 3.75
N GLU A 52 -18.55 5.44 2.65
CA GLU A 52 -19.51 4.57 1.97
C GLU A 52 -18.77 3.39 1.29
N LEU A 53 -17.63 3.68 0.67
CA LEU A 53 -16.84 2.67 -0.03
C LEU A 53 -16.33 1.59 0.94
N CYS A 54 -15.87 1.98 2.12
CA CYS A 54 -15.28 1.09 3.12
C CYS A 54 -16.26 0.67 4.22
N GLN A 55 -17.54 1.02 4.11
CA GLN A 55 -18.56 0.66 5.10
C GLN A 55 -18.62 -0.85 5.33
N GLY A 56 -18.60 -1.25 6.61
CA GLY A 56 -18.67 -2.66 7.03
C GLY A 56 -17.33 -3.41 7.00
N PHE A 57 -16.23 -2.75 6.60
CA PHE A 57 -14.88 -3.33 6.61
C PHE A 57 -14.00 -2.69 7.68
N PRO A 58 -12.85 -3.30 8.03
CA PRO A 58 -11.90 -2.69 8.94
C PRO A 58 -11.50 -1.26 8.52
N GLU A 59 -11.51 -0.35 9.49
CA GLU A 59 -11.17 1.07 9.29
C GLU A 59 -9.82 1.30 8.58
N ALA A 60 -8.90 0.34 8.69
CA ALA A 60 -7.62 0.33 7.98
C ALA A 60 -7.75 0.55 6.46
N PHE A 61 -8.81 0.05 5.80
CA PHE A 61 -9.02 0.25 4.36
C PHE A 61 -9.30 1.71 4.02
N LYS A 62 -10.13 2.38 4.82
CA LYS A 62 -10.45 3.80 4.65
C LYS A 62 -9.20 4.65 4.88
N VAL A 63 -8.52 4.44 6.02
CA VAL A 63 -7.29 5.15 6.38
C VAL A 63 -6.18 4.94 5.35
N TYR A 64 -6.07 3.74 4.76
CA TYR A 64 -5.13 3.47 3.68
C TYR A 64 -5.44 4.32 2.44
N LEU A 65 -6.70 4.35 1.99
CA LEU A 65 -7.12 5.13 0.81
C LEU A 65 -6.98 6.63 1.04
N GLU A 66 -7.33 7.14 2.22
CA GLU A 66 -7.13 8.54 2.61
C GLU A 66 -5.64 8.94 2.53
N LYS A 67 -4.75 8.10 3.06
CA LYS A 67 -3.30 8.33 2.97
C LYS A 67 -2.80 8.37 1.53
N CYS A 68 -3.32 7.50 0.66
CA CYS A 68 -2.93 7.49 -0.75
C CYS A 68 -3.43 8.75 -1.48
N ARG A 69 -4.68 9.16 -1.26
CA ARG A 69 -5.28 10.36 -1.88
C ARG A 69 -4.62 11.67 -1.45
N ASN A 70 -4.21 11.74 -0.19
CA ASN A 70 -3.60 12.95 0.38
C ASN A 70 -2.09 13.06 0.12
N MET A 71 -1.48 12.07 -0.53
CA MET A 71 -0.06 12.05 -0.83
C MET A 71 0.30 13.03 -1.95
N GLY A 72 1.38 13.79 -1.77
CA GLY A 72 1.92 14.67 -2.80
C GLY A 72 2.43 13.90 -4.03
N PHE A 73 2.41 14.54 -5.20
CA PHE A 73 2.79 13.88 -6.47
C PHE A 73 4.17 13.21 -6.43
N LYS A 74 5.19 13.89 -5.87
CA LYS A 74 6.56 13.38 -5.70
C LYS A 74 6.83 12.80 -4.31
N GLU A 75 5.84 12.81 -3.42
CA GLU A 75 6.03 12.33 -2.05
C GLU A 75 6.39 10.84 -2.05
N ARG A 76 7.22 10.45 -1.08
CA ARG A 76 7.63 9.07 -0.91
C ARG A 76 6.66 8.38 0.07
N PRO A 77 5.96 7.32 -0.35
CA PRO A 77 5.09 6.58 0.56
C PRO A 77 5.85 5.99 1.76
N ASP A 78 5.25 6.08 2.95
CA ASP A 78 5.69 5.31 4.11
C ASP A 78 5.08 3.89 4.05
N TYR A 79 5.71 3.03 3.25
CA TYR A 79 5.28 1.64 3.05
C TYR A 79 5.24 0.84 4.36
N THR A 80 6.04 1.21 5.36
CA THR A 80 6.04 0.54 6.67
C THR A 80 4.74 0.86 7.41
N LYS A 81 4.33 2.13 7.46
CA LYS A 81 3.04 2.53 8.06
C LYS A 81 1.85 1.96 7.30
N LEU A 82 1.88 1.95 5.97
CA LEU A 82 0.78 1.39 5.16
C LEU A 82 0.62 -0.12 5.44
N ARG A 83 1.72 -0.88 5.48
CA ARG A 83 1.68 -2.31 5.84
C ARG A 83 1.26 -2.55 7.28
N LYS A 84 1.66 -1.66 8.21
CA LYS A 84 1.28 -1.78 9.63
C LYS A 84 -0.24 -1.75 9.82
N LEU A 85 -0.97 -0.93 9.05
CA LEU A 85 -2.44 -0.88 9.12
C LEU A 85 -3.08 -2.27 8.99
N PHE A 86 -2.65 -3.05 8.00
CA PHE A 86 -3.21 -4.38 7.76
C PHE A 86 -2.66 -5.44 8.72
N ARG A 87 -1.40 -5.30 9.19
CA ARG A 87 -0.89 -6.16 10.27
C ARG A 87 -1.68 -5.98 11.56
N ASP A 88 -1.99 -4.73 11.92
CA ASP A 88 -2.79 -4.43 13.10
C ASP A 88 -4.20 -5.05 12.99
N VAL A 89 -4.81 -5.03 11.79
CA VAL A 89 -6.08 -5.72 11.53
C VAL A 89 -5.95 -7.23 11.75
N ARG A 90 -4.92 -7.87 11.18
CA ARG A 90 -4.65 -9.30 11.36
C ARG A 90 -4.49 -9.65 12.84
N THR A 91 -3.63 -8.94 13.56
CA THR A 91 -3.41 -9.17 15.00
C THR A 91 -4.67 -8.97 15.83
N ARG A 92 -5.58 -8.07 15.43
CA ARG A 92 -6.88 -7.95 16.10
C ARG A 92 -7.76 -9.16 15.82
N LEU A 93 -7.87 -9.59 14.56
CA LEU A 93 -8.66 -10.77 14.19
C LEU A 93 -8.16 -12.05 14.90
N GLU A 94 -6.84 -12.24 14.98
CA GLU A 94 -6.23 -13.36 15.72
C GLU A 94 -6.65 -13.38 17.21
N LYS A 95 -6.79 -12.20 17.82
CA LYS A 95 -7.25 -12.07 19.22
C LYS A 95 -8.74 -12.33 19.36
N ASP A 96 -9.55 -11.84 18.42
CA ASP A 96 -11.00 -11.94 18.46
C ASP A 96 -11.46 -13.40 18.18
N GLU A 97 -10.81 -14.11 17.26
CA GLU A 97 -11.11 -15.50 16.91
C GLU A 97 -10.38 -16.53 17.78
N GLY A 98 -9.42 -16.09 18.60
CA GLY A 98 -8.66 -16.93 19.52
C GLY A 98 -7.75 -17.97 18.83
N THR A 99 -7.56 -17.86 17.52
CA THR A 99 -6.76 -18.79 16.71
C THR A 99 -5.71 -18.00 15.92
N PRO A 100 -4.44 -18.42 15.94
CA PRO A 100 -3.41 -17.80 15.10
C PRO A 100 -3.75 -17.99 13.61
N ILE A 101 -3.83 -16.88 12.87
CA ILE A 101 -3.97 -16.90 11.42
C ILE A 101 -2.60 -17.25 10.84
N GLN A 102 -2.50 -18.33 10.07
CA GLN A 102 -1.24 -18.71 9.43
C GLN A 102 -1.09 -18.00 8.08
N ASP A 103 0.15 -17.82 7.64
CA ASP A 103 0.44 -17.09 6.40
C ASP A 103 -0.12 -17.76 5.13
N HIS A 104 -0.45 -19.05 5.20
CA HIS A 104 -1.00 -19.83 4.10
C HIS A 104 -2.51 -20.07 4.19
N ASP A 105 -3.18 -19.54 5.22
CA ASP A 105 -4.62 -19.69 5.48
C ASP A 105 -5.44 -18.79 4.53
N PHE A 106 -5.36 -19.08 3.23
CA PHE A 106 -6.16 -18.43 2.20
C PHE A 106 -7.40 -19.25 1.88
N GLN A 107 -8.50 -18.59 1.53
CA GLN A 107 -9.78 -19.23 1.18
C GLN A 107 -9.64 -20.28 0.06
N TRP A 108 -8.78 -20.04 -0.93
CA TRP A 108 -8.54 -21.01 -2.01
C TRP A 108 -7.71 -22.23 -1.61
N ASN A 109 -7.17 -22.26 -0.38
CA ASN A 109 -6.44 -23.39 0.21
C ASN A 109 -7.33 -24.22 1.15
N GLU A 110 -8.56 -23.81 1.42
CA GLU A 110 -9.48 -24.55 2.30
C GLU A 110 -9.66 -25.99 1.82
N GLY A 111 -9.44 -26.95 2.72
CA GLY A 111 -9.57 -28.38 2.45
C GLY A 111 -8.47 -28.99 1.56
N LYS A 112 -7.41 -28.24 1.20
CA LYS A 112 -6.29 -28.76 0.42
C LYS A 112 -5.16 -29.25 1.32
N ASP A 113 -4.59 -30.41 0.97
CA ASP A 113 -3.28 -30.81 1.48
C ASP A 113 -2.20 -30.04 0.71
N LEU A 114 -1.55 -29.10 1.39
CA LEU A 114 -0.47 -28.27 0.83
C LEU A 114 0.88 -29.00 0.83
N GLY A 115 0.98 -30.18 1.43
CA GLY A 115 2.23 -30.87 1.66
C GLY A 115 3.16 -30.11 2.61
N PRO A 116 4.47 -30.42 2.61
CA PRO A 116 5.43 -29.77 3.48
C PRO A 116 5.66 -28.31 3.06
N LEU A 117 5.31 -27.38 3.95
CA LEU A 117 5.52 -25.95 3.75
C LEU A 117 6.99 -25.57 3.96
N VAL A 118 7.52 -24.73 3.06
CA VAL A 118 8.87 -24.16 3.16
C VAL A 118 8.76 -22.71 3.61
N PRO A 119 9.38 -22.32 4.74
CA PRO A 119 9.40 -20.94 5.20
C PRO A 119 10.02 -20.02 4.14
N LEU A 120 9.38 -18.86 3.89
CA LEU A 120 9.99 -17.82 3.07
C LEU A 120 11.22 -17.26 3.79
N GLY A 121 12.30 -17.02 3.04
CA GLY A 121 13.48 -16.34 3.56
C GLY A 121 13.15 -14.94 4.09
N ALA A 122 14.02 -14.41 4.95
CA ALA A 122 13.84 -13.07 5.50
C ALA A 122 13.67 -12.03 4.39
N TRP A 123 12.65 -11.18 4.53
CA TRP A 123 12.36 -10.15 3.54
C TRP A 123 13.53 -9.15 3.47
N THR A 124 14.23 -9.12 2.34
CA THR A 124 15.26 -8.10 2.11
C THR A 124 14.57 -6.82 1.67
N THR A 125 14.86 -5.71 2.36
CA THR A 125 14.34 -4.40 1.94
C THR A 125 14.88 -4.09 0.54
N ILE A 126 14.00 -4.16 -0.47
CA ILE A 126 14.33 -3.78 -1.83
C ILE A 126 14.70 -2.29 -1.82
N GLN A 127 15.97 -1.99 -2.09
CA GLN A 127 16.44 -0.61 -2.20
C GLN A 127 15.72 0.07 -3.35
N GLN A 128 15.07 1.19 -3.05
CA GLN A 128 14.39 1.97 -4.08
C GLN A 128 15.41 2.84 -4.84
N PRO A 129 15.22 3.10 -6.14
CA PRO A 129 16.17 3.89 -6.94
C PRO A 129 16.52 5.26 -6.32
N ASP A 130 15.55 5.91 -5.68
CA ASP A 130 15.71 7.20 -5.00
C ASP A 130 16.53 7.12 -3.70
N GLU A 131 16.65 5.94 -3.08
CA GLU A 131 17.55 5.74 -1.92
C GLU A 131 19.03 5.81 -2.32
N ILE A 132 19.35 5.40 -3.53
CA ILE A 132 20.72 5.37 -4.06
C ILE A 132 21.21 6.81 -4.29
N GLU A 133 20.36 7.66 -4.85
CA GLU A 133 20.65 9.08 -5.10
C GLU A 133 20.88 9.87 -3.81
N GLY A 134 20.01 9.68 -2.80
CA GLY A 134 20.16 10.34 -1.50
C GLY A 134 21.44 9.98 -0.74
N ARG A 135 22.08 8.84 -1.08
CA ARG A 135 23.36 8.41 -0.51
C ARG A 135 24.56 9.07 -1.21
N ARG A 136 24.47 9.35 -2.52
CA ARG A 136 25.50 10.11 -3.25
C ARG A 136 25.57 11.58 -2.80
N SER A 137 24.44 12.21 -2.49
CA SER A 137 24.41 13.60 -2.03
C SER A 137 24.96 13.80 -0.61
N ARG A 138 25.01 12.75 0.21
CA ARG A 138 25.64 12.78 1.55
C ARG A 138 27.13 12.42 1.55
N GLY A 139 27.71 12.16 0.37
CA GLY A 139 29.11 11.75 0.19
C GLY A 139 30.10 12.89 -0.05
N LEU A 140 29.66 14.16 -0.12
CA LEU A 140 30.56 15.32 -0.17
C LEU A 140 30.54 16.05 1.16
N CYS A 141 31.11 15.43 2.20
CA CYS A 141 31.63 16.21 3.33
C CYS A 141 33.04 16.68 2.94
N CYS A 142 33.24 17.99 3.01
CA CYS A 142 34.36 18.76 2.49
C CYS A 142 35.75 18.15 2.79
N LEU A 143 36.51 17.90 1.73
CA LEU A 143 37.97 17.93 1.78
C LEU A 143 38.41 19.40 1.85
N CYS A 144 38.47 19.97 3.05
CA CYS A 144 39.33 21.12 3.31
C CYS A 144 40.12 20.85 4.59
N GLY A 145 41.43 20.65 4.42
CA GLY A 145 42.35 20.51 5.53
C GLY A 145 42.50 21.80 6.32
N SER A 146 42.78 21.65 7.61
CA SER A 146 43.59 22.61 8.36
C SER A 146 44.34 21.84 9.44
N LYS A 147 45.65 22.06 9.46
CA LYS A 147 46.63 21.48 10.37
C LYS A 147 46.50 22.05 11.79
N ASN A 148 47.07 21.28 12.73
CA ASN A 148 47.62 21.64 14.05
C ASN A 148 46.64 22.02 15.17
N GLN A 149 46.65 21.26 16.27
CA GLN A 149 47.43 21.62 17.46
C GLN A 149 47.61 20.42 18.41
N ALA A 150 48.83 20.28 18.92
CA ALA A 150 49.25 19.34 19.97
C ALA A 150 48.76 19.80 21.35
N TYR A 151 48.67 18.86 22.31
CA TYR A 151 49.13 19.06 23.69
C TYR A 151 49.36 17.71 24.39
N ASP A 152 50.60 17.58 24.89
CA ASP A 152 51.24 16.67 25.87
C ASP A 152 50.95 15.16 25.90
#